data_AF-A0A1H8YVV8-F1
#
_entry.id   AF-A0A1H8YVV8-F1
#
_cell.length_a   1.000
_cell.length_b   1.000
_cell.length_c   1.000
_cell.angle_alpha   90.00
_cell.angle_beta   90.00
_cell.angle_gamma   90.00
#
_symmetry.space_group_name_H-M   'P 1'
#
loop_
_entity.id
_entity.type
_entity.pdbx_description
1 polymer ?
#
loop_
_entity_poly.entity_id
_entity_poly.type
_entity_poly.pdbx_seq_one_letter_code
_entity_poly.pdbx_strand_id
1 'polypeptide(L)'
;MLLRRLLLLCLASLFLAALSAETRHIHVIQLLDDNSPNFLIREGCRSIDYGVAREVDRIQTALGISDVHYYRLNGMSFSAEALDFVIDYQLSYQERDIVLFVYAGHGFRTPNSTNQLPKLYFTGYDTAREGDDIRLRLLERNPSVLLNIVIACNATQQNYQVPPGQPQDSGPTQNRLAARPRSSRPYEVLFADQPGYTKVVDLVSSDREYETFMSRDGGIFFSEVIYAFEEIFADERFSNWPAICNYISNQTLQRTNTRKLPQKPYCAYSVFAAIAEAPLVTASRLTSSQPLGCRMAARALRKDQRMELKILRRRHRRESASSKNRAERKLVNARHRQETSQMKYVHLQAYQRQSGSCK
;
A
#
# COMPACT_ATOMS: atom_id res chain seq x y z
N MET A 1 -9.40 -39.95 36.60
CA MET A 1 -8.56 -38.74 36.48
C MET A 1 -8.11 -38.44 35.04
N LEU A 2 -7.81 -39.43 34.19
CA LEU A 2 -7.42 -39.22 32.79
C LEU A 2 -8.45 -38.43 31.96
N LEU A 3 -9.73 -38.77 32.06
CA LEU A 3 -10.81 -38.15 31.25
C LEU A 3 -10.93 -36.63 31.48
N ARG A 4 -10.77 -36.18 32.73
CA ARG A 4 -10.78 -34.75 33.10
C ARG A 4 -9.59 -33.99 32.50
N ARG A 5 -8.41 -34.62 32.44
CA ARG A 5 -7.21 -34.02 31.84
C ARG A 5 -7.32 -33.91 30.32
N LEU A 6 -7.90 -34.90 29.66
CA LEU A 6 -8.17 -34.88 28.22
C LEU A 6 -9.20 -33.79 27.85
N LEU A 7 -10.28 -33.66 28.62
CA LEU A 7 -11.28 -32.59 28.42
C LEU A 7 -10.68 -31.19 28.59
N LEU A 8 -9.82 -30.98 29.58
CA LEU A 8 -9.11 -29.71 29.78
C LEU A 8 -8.14 -29.39 28.65
N LEU A 9 -7.44 -30.38 28.09
CA LEU A 9 -6.54 -30.21 26.93
C LEU A 9 -7.32 -29.90 25.64
N CYS A 10 -8.47 -30.55 25.41
CA CYS A 10 -9.36 -30.22 24.28
C CYS A 10 -9.96 -28.81 24.43
N LEU A 11 -10.43 -28.43 25.63
CA LEU A 11 -10.93 -27.08 25.88
C LEU A 11 -9.83 -26.02 25.73
N ALA A 12 -8.60 -26.28 26.20
CA ALA A 12 -7.47 -25.37 26.04
C ALA A 12 -7.05 -25.23 24.56
N SER A 13 -7.04 -26.31 23.78
CA SER A 13 -6.74 -26.26 22.35
C SER A 13 -7.84 -25.56 21.54
N LEU A 14 -9.12 -25.75 21.90
CA LEU A 14 -10.24 -24.99 21.33
C LEU A 14 -10.16 -23.50 21.68
N PHE A 15 -9.79 -23.14 22.91
CA PHE A 15 -9.57 -21.76 23.31
C PHE A 15 -8.35 -21.13 22.61
N LEU A 16 -7.25 -21.86 22.48
CA LEU A 16 -6.05 -21.40 21.77
C LEU A 16 -6.29 -21.27 20.27
N ALA A 17 -7.08 -22.15 19.66
CA ALA A 17 -7.49 -22.03 18.26
C ALA A 17 -8.45 -20.85 18.04
N ALA A 18 -9.35 -20.58 18.99
CA ALA A 18 -10.23 -19.41 18.95
C ALA A 18 -9.50 -18.07 19.22
N LEU A 19 -8.30 -18.11 19.80
CA LEU A 19 -7.46 -16.95 20.10
C LEU A 19 -6.49 -16.57 18.96
N SER A 20 -6.43 -17.34 17.87
CA SER A 20 -5.76 -16.89 16.64
C SER A 20 -6.65 -15.92 15.87
N ALA A 21 -7.04 -14.82 16.53
CA ALA A 21 -7.64 -13.70 15.83
C ALA A 21 -6.63 -13.17 14.82
N GLU A 22 -7.09 -12.94 13.59
CA GLU A 22 -6.27 -12.30 12.56
C GLU A 22 -5.90 -10.90 13.06
N THR A 23 -4.61 -10.69 13.35
CA THR A 23 -4.08 -9.44 13.94
C THR A 23 -3.63 -8.45 12.89
N ARG A 24 -3.60 -8.88 11.62
CA ARG A 24 -3.28 -8.01 10.49
C ARG A 24 -4.37 -6.97 10.30
N HIS A 25 -3.96 -5.76 9.97
CA HIS A 25 -4.82 -4.70 9.48
C HIS A 25 -4.74 -4.59 7.96
N ILE A 26 -5.74 -3.95 7.37
CA ILE A 26 -5.70 -3.53 5.97
C ILE A 26 -5.48 -2.02 5.92
N HIS A 27 -4.38 -1.57 5.32
CA HIS A 27 -4.12 -0.17 5.04
C HIS A 27 -4.46 0.13 3.58
N VAL A 28 -5.36 1.09 3.35
CA VAL A 28 -5.76 1.53 2.02
C VAL A 28 -5.26 2.96 1.82
N ILE A 29 -4.19 3.13 1.04
CA ILE A 29 -3.66 4.43 0.64
C ILE A 29 -4.26 4.76 -0.72
N GLN A 30 -5.17 5.73 -0.76
CA GLN A 30 -5.98 5.99 -1.94
C GLN A 30 -5.79 7.43 -2.40
N LEU A 31 -5.28 7.58 -3.62
CA LEU A 31 -5.02 8.86 -4.27
C LEU A 31 -5.84 8.94 -5.56
N LEU A 32 -6.96 9.64 -5.50
CA LEU A 32 -7.82 9.82 -6.65
C LEU A 32 -7.92 11.30 -7.01
N ASP A 33 -7.66 11.62 -8.29
CA ASP A 33 -7.84 12.96 -8.85
C ASP A 33 -9.33 13.27 -9.11
N ASP A 34 -10.15 13.17 -8.05
CA ASP A 34 -11.61 13.38 -8.11
C ASP A 34 -12.03 14.85 -8.19
N ASN A 35 -11.06 15.78 -8.11
CA ASN A 35 -11.25 17.20 -8.39
C ASN A 35 -10.62 17.64 -9.73
N SER A 36 -10.23 16.68 -10.57
CA SER A 36 -9.67 16.97 -11.89
C SER A 36 -10.59 17.89 -12.71
N PRO A 37 -10.03 18.86 -13.46
CA PRO A 37 -10.80 19.57 -14.47
C PRO A 37 -11.27 18.64 -15.59
N ASN A 38 -10.64 17.47 -15.76
CA ASN A 38 -11.09 16.44 -16.69
C ASN A 38 -12.28 15.67 -16.10
N PHE A 39 -13.45 15.82 -16.74
CA PHE A 39 -14.68 15.16 -16.34
C PHE A 39 -14.58 13.62 -16.25
N LEU A 40 -13.87 12.97 -17.18
CA LEU A 40 -13.73 11.52 -17.19
C LEU A 40 -12.87 11.02 -16.03
N ILE A 41 -11.79 11.74 -15.71
CA ILE A 41 -10.95 11.42 -14.55
C ILE A 41 -11.78 11.56 -13.27
N ARG A 42 -12.50 12.68 -13.12
CA ARG A 42 -13.35 12.91 -11.94
C ARG A 42 -14.39 11.82 -11.72
N GLU A 43 -15.21 11.52 -12.74
CA GLU A 43 -16.27 10.51 -12.58
C GLU A 43 -15.71 9.09 -12.51
N GLY A 44 -14.66 8.79 -13.29
CA GLY A 44 -13.97 7.50 -13.22
C GLY A 44 -13.38 7.24 -11.83
N CYS A 45 -12.76 8.25 -11.21
CA CYS A 45 -12.26 8.18 -9.85
C CYS A 45 -13.34 7.83 -8.83
N ARG A 46 -14.56 8.38 -8.95
CA ARG A 46 -15.67 8.03 -8.05
C ARG A 46 -16.09 6.57 -8.20
N SER A 47 -16.11 6.05 -9.42
CA SER A 47 -16.40 4.63 -9.66
C SER A 47 -15.31 3.73 -9.09
N ILE A 48 -14.04 4.15 -9.21
CA ILE A 48 -12.89 3.46 -8.62
C ILE A 48 -12.98 3.42 -7.10
N ASP A 49 -13.30 4.54 -6.45
CA ASP A 49 -13.51 4.63 -4.99
C ASP A 49 -14.54 3.60 -4.52
N TYR A 50 -15.71 3.57 -5.19
CA TYR A 50 -16.76 2.61 -4.87
C TYR A 50 -16.34 1.16 -5.07
N GLY A 51 -15.68 0.85 -6.20
CA GLY A 51 -15.20 -0.49 -6.53
C GLY A 51 -14.16 -0.99 -5.51
N VAL A 52 -13.20 -0.14 -5.14
CA VAL A 52 -12.16 -0.43 -4.15
C VAL A 52 -12.78 -0.64 -2.77
N ALA A 53 -13.65 0.25 -2.30
CA ALA A 53 -14.27 0.12 -0.99
C ALA A 53 -15.03 -1.21 -0.83
N ARG A 54 -15.77 -1.60 -1.87
CA ARG A 54 -16.49 -2.87 -1.92
C ARG A 54 -15.55 -4.08 -1.90
N GLU A 55 -14.42 -3.99 -2.60
CA GLU A 55 -13.43 -5.06 -2.65
C GLU A 55 -12.70 -5.21 -1.31
N VAL A 56 -12.35 -4.09 -0.67
CA VAL A 56 -11.76 -4.08 0.68
C VAL A 56 -12.71 -4.71 1.70
N ASP A 57 -14.00 -4.38 1.66
CA ASP A 57 -15.02 -4.98 2.54
C ASP A 57 -15.11 -6.51 2.37
N ARG A 58 -14.98 -7.00 1.13
CA ARG A 58 -14.95 -8.44 0.84
C ARG A 58 -13.68 -9.11 1.37
N ILE A 59 -12.51 -8.50 1.18
CA ILE A 59 -11.23 -8.98 1.72
C ILE A 59 -11.30 -9.02 3.25
N GLN A 60 -11.76 -7.93 3.87
CA GLN A 60 -11.94 -7.80 5.31
C GLN A 60 -12.81 -8.93 5.86
N THR A 61 -14.00 -9.11 5.27
CA THR A 61 -14.97 -10.13 5.68
C THR A 61 -14.41 -11.55 5.53
N ALA A 62 -13.77 -11.85 4.41
CA ALA A 62 -13.26 -13.19 4.12
C ALA A 62 -12.07 -13.58 4.98
N LEU A 63 -11.22 -12.62 5.35
CA LEU A 63 -10.05 -12.87 6.20
C LEU A 63 -10.36 -12.73 7.70
N GLY A 64 -11.55 -12.26 8.06
CA GLY A 64 -11.91 -11.99 9.47
C GLY A 64 -11.09 -10.85 10.08
N ILE A 65 -10.61 -9.91 9.27
CA ILE A 65 -9.84 -8.74 9.73
C ILE A 65 -10.80 -7.71 10.32
N SER A 66 -10.50 -7.22 11.51
CA SER A 66 -11.38 -6.30 12.24
C SER A 66 -11.12 -4.83 11.96
N ASP A 67 -9.89 -4.45 11.59
CA ASP A 67 -9.49 -3.05 11.42
C ASP A 67 -9.00 -2.75 9.99
N VAL A 68 -9.50 -1.65 9.44
CA VAL A 68 -9.15 -1.14 8.12
C VAL A 68 -8.87 0.36 8.23
N HIS A 69 -7.65 0.75 7.88
CA HIS A 69 -7.19 2.12 7.91
C HIS A 69 -7.22 2.73 6.52
N TYR A 70 -8.13 3.68 6.28
CA TYR A 70 -8.21 4.43 5.03
C TYR A 70 -7.43 5.75 5.12
N TYR A 71 -6.49 5.94 4.19
CA TYR A 71 -5.78 7.19 3.95
C TYR A 71 -6.25 7.77 2.62
N ARG A 72 -7.36 8.53 2.66
CA ARG A 72 -7.98 9.14 1.46
C ARG A 72 -7.29 10.47 1.14
N LEU A 73 -6.48 10.48 0.10
CA LEU A 73 -5.73 11.61 -0.42
C LEU A 73 -6.37 12.12 -1.71
N ASN A 74 -7.61 12.58 -1.57
CA ASN A 74 -8.44 13.07 -2.67
C ASN A 74 -8.64 14.59 -2.57
N GLY A 75 -9.14 15.21 -3.63
CA GLY A 75 -9.42 16.64 -3.67
C GLY A 75 -8.23 17.51 -3.28
N MET A 76 -8.37 18.31 -2.22
CA MET A 76 -7.28 19.19 -1.74
C MET A 76 -6.10 18.40 -1.14
N SER A 77 -6.30 17.14 -0.77
CA SER A 77 -5.26 16.25 -0.22
C SER A 77 -4.58 15.42 -1.31
N PHE A 78 -4.96 15.57 -2.58
CA PHE A 78 -4.30 14.93 -3.71
C PHE A 78 -2.95 15.62 -4.01
N SER A 79 -1.95 15.34 -3.18
CA SER A 79 -0.62 15.94 -3.29
C SER A 79 0.49 14.96 -2.90
N ALA A 80 1.68 15.19 -3.45
CA ALA A 80 2.85 14.38 -3.14
C ALA A 80 3.27 14.51 -1.67
N GLU A 81 3.13 15.70 -1.07
CA GLU A 81 3.46 15.94 0.34
C GLU A 81 2.52 15.19 1.27
N ALA A 82 1.24 15.10 0.91
CA ALA A 82 0.26 14.34 1.67
C ALA A 82 0.56 12.83 1.59
N LEU A 83 0.96 12.34 0.41
CA LEU A 83 1.42 10.97 0.23
C LEU A 83 2.66 10.66 1.07
N ASP A 84 3.69 11.51 0.94
CA ASP A 84 4.92 11.41 1.71
C ASP A 84 4.59 11.41 3.22
N PHE A 85 3.66 12.26 3.64
CA PHE A 85 3.22 12.31 5.03
C PHE A 85 2.54 11.01 5.51
N VAL A 86 1.70 10.40 4.67
CA VAL A 86 1.07 9.12 5.01
C VAL A 86 2.11 8.02 5.17
N ILE A 87 2.96 7.83 4.15
CA ILE A 87 3.95 6.74 4.11
C ILE A 87 4.97 6.86 5.25
N ASP A 88 5.41 8.08 5.54
CA ASP A 88 6.48 8.31 6.51
C ASP A 88 5.98 8.40 7.95
N TYR A 89 4.74 8.85 8.16
CA TYR A 89 4.29 9.27 9.50
C TYR A 89 2.92 8.75 9.95
N GLN A 90 1.95 8.52 9.05
CA GLN A 90 0.60 8.07 9.46
C GLN A 90 0.37 6.57 9.33
N LEU A 91 1.13 5.90 8.48
CA LEU A 91 1.05 4.47 8.30
C LEU A 91 1.51 3.80 9.60
N SER A 92 0.56 3.59 10.53
CA SER A 92 0.75 2.98 11.85
C SER A 92 0.83 1.46 11.72
N TYR A 93 1.76 1.06 10.86
CA TYR A 93 1.90 -0.29 10.34
C TYR A 93 2.37 -1.26 11.42
N GLN A 94 1.73 -2.43 11.47
CA GLN A 94 2.23 -3.62 12.13
C GLN A 94 2.82 -4.57 11.11
N GLU A 95 3.92 -5.24 11.47
CA GLU A 95 4.56 -6.23 10.60
C GLU A 95 3.52 -7.22 10.10
N ARG A 96 3.55 -7.48 8.80
CA ARG A 96 2.68 -8.38 8.05
C ARG A 96 1.26 -7.85 7.78
N ASP A 97 0.98 -6.56 8.01
CA ASP A 97 -0.28 -5.94 7.52
C ASP A 97 -0.40 -6.01 5.98
N ILE A 98 -1.62 -5.91 5.49
CA ILE A 98 -1.95 -5.84 4.06
C ILE A 98 -1.99 -4.37 3.65
N VAL A 99 -1.28 -4.00 2.58
CA VAL A 99 -1.26 -2.63 2.05
C VAL A 99 -1.83 -2.62 0.64
N LEU A 100 -2.88 -1.82 0.44
CA LEU A 100 -3.44 -1.49 -0.87
C LEU A 100 -3.06 -0.05 -1.21
N PHE A 101 -2.28 0.12 -2.26
CA PHE A 101 -1.97 1.41 -2.83
C PHE A 101 -2.80 1.62 -4.09
N VAL A 102 -3.67 2.62 -4.09
CA VAL A 102 -4.57 2.94 -5.21
C VAL A 102 -4.25 4.34 -5.70
N TYR A 103 -3.90 4.45 -6.98
CA TYR A 103 -3.70 5.73 -7.65
C TYR A 103 -4.55 5.80 -8.91
N ALA A 104 -5.33 6.86 -9.08
CA ALA A 104 -6.04 7.17 -10.32
C ALA A 104 -5.90 8.65 -10.65
N GLY A 105 -5.34 8.94 -11.83
CA GLY A 105 -5.04 10.29 -12.25
C GLY A 105 -4.14 10.33 -13.47
N HIS A 106 -3.49 11.47 -13.68
CA HIS A 106 -2.51 11.62 -14.75
C HIS A 106 -1.20 10.88 -14.44
N GLY A 107 -0.57 10.31 -15.46
CA GLY A 107 0.74 9.69 -15.31
C GLY A 107 1.55 9.89 -16.57
N PHE A 108 2.86 9.74 -16.43
CA PHE A 108 3.77 9.85 -17.56
C PHE A 108 5.07 9.10 -17.30
N ARG A 109 5.82 8.88 -18.37
CA ARG A 109 7.22 8.48 -18.28
C ARG A 109 8.12 9.65 -18.66
N THR A 110 9.23 9.79 -17.92
CA THR A 110 10.32 10.69 -18.30
C THR A 110 11.19 10.03 -19.39
N PRO A 111 11.70 10.80 -20.37
CA PRO A 111 12.58 10.24 -21.40
C PRO A 111 13.73 9.45 -20.78
N ASN A 112 14.00 8.26 -21.34
CA ASN A 112 15.04 7.32 -20.89
C ASN A 112 14.83 6.69 -19.50
N SER A 113 13.66 6.86 -18.87
CA SER A 113 13.38 6.15 -17.62
C SER A 113 13.32 4.64 -17.82
N THR A 114 14.03 3.93 -16.96
CA THR A 114 14.03 2.46 -16.89
C THR A 114 12.92 1.92 -15.97
N ASN A 115 12.20 2.81 -15.29
CA ASN A 115 11.15 2.45 -14.34
C ASN A 115 9.97 1.77 -15.05
N GLN A 116 9.45 0.74 -14.40
CA GLN A 116 8.31 -0.03 -14.90
C GLN A 116 7.02 0.75 -14.63
N LEU A 117 6.85 1.26 -13.42
CA LEU A 117 5.70 2.06 -13.02
C LEU A 117 5.78 3.49 -13.58
N PRO A 118 4.65 4.12 -13.91
CA PRO A 118 4.65 5.51 -14.35
C PRO A 118 5.07 6.45 -13.22
N LYS A 119 5.49 7.65 -13.60
CA LYS A 119 5.56 8.78 -12.70
C LYS A 119 4.15 9.30 -12.46
N LEU A 120 3.76 9.38 -11.19
CA LEU A 120 2.42 9.79 -10.76
C LEU A 120 2.37 11.32 -10.71
N TYR A 121 1.45 11.91 -11.47
CA TYR A 121 1.29 13.36 -11.57
C TYR A 121 0.29 13.86 -10.53
N PHE A 122 0.63 14.94 -9.82
CA PHE A 122 -0.26 15.57 -8.85
C PHE A 122 -0.73 16.92 -9.38
N THR A 123 -0.09 18.00 -8.95
CA THR A 123 -0.43 19.37 -9.38
C THR A 123 0.53 19.89 -10.45
N GLY A 124 1.72 19.29 -10.58
CA GLY A 124 2.75 19.68 -11.54
C GLY A 124 3.84 18.64 -11.72
N TYR A 125 4.66 18.79 -12.77
CA TYR A 125 5.74 17.87 -13.11
C TYR A 125 6.86 17.79 -12.06
N ASP A 126 7.09 18.88 -11.35
CA ASP A 126 8.03 19.02 -10.23
C ASP A 126 7.55 18.30 -8.96
N THR A 127 6.24 18.23 -8.77
CA THR A 127 5.62 17.48 -7.66
C THR A 127 5.42 15.99 -7.98
N ALA A 128 5.58 15.58 -9.24
CA ALA A 128 5.37 14.19 -9.64
C ALA A 128 6.36 13.23 -8.95
N ARG A 129 5.91 12.02 -8.64
CA ARG A 129 6.72 11.00 -7.93
C ARG A 129 6.85 9.74 -8.76
N GLU A 130 8.04 9.14 -8.77
CA GLU A 130 8.25 7.86 -9.47
C GLU A 130 7.45 6.75 -8.77
N GLY A 131 6.61 6.03 -9.51
CA GLY A 131 5.80 4.95 -8.95
C GLY A 131 6.65 3.84 -8.34
N ASP A 132 7.80 3.53 -8.95
CA ASP A 132 8.74 2.52 -8.44
C ASP A 132 9.32 2.93 -7.08
N ASP A 133 9.64 4.20 -6.87
CA ASP A 133 10.15 4.70 -5.58
C ASP A 133 9.09 4.58 -4.48
N ILE A 134 7.82 4.87 -4.80
CA ILE A 134 6.70 4.70 -3.87
C ILE A 134 6.54 3.22 -3.52
N ARG A 135 6.55 2.33 -4.52
CA ARG A 135 6.46 0.88 -4.32
C ARG A 135 7.57 0.37 -3.40
N LEU A 136 8.82 0.82 -3.61
CA LEU A 136 9.96 0.45 -2.77
C LEU A 136 9.78 0.93 -1.33
N ARG A 137 9.38 2.19 -1.11
CA ARG A 137 9.13 2.73 0.24
C ARG A 137 8.02 1.98 0.99
N LEU A 138 6.99 1.53 0.28
CA LEU A 138 5.93 0.71 0.86
C LEU A 138 6.42 -0.72 1.15
N LEU A 139 7.25 -1.28 0.27
CA LEU A 139 7.88 -2.59 0.46
C LEU A 139 8.84 -2.61 1.66
N GLU A 140 9.57 -1.52 1.92
CA GLU A 140 10.42 -1.34 3.11
C GLU A 140 9.64 -1.44 4.43
N ARG A 141 8.31 -1.29 4.39
CA ARG A 141 7.46 -1.54 5.55
C ARG A 141 7.24 -3.03 5.80
N ASN A 142 7.66 -3.93 4.91
CA ASN A 142 7.52 -5.39 5.00
C ASN A 142 6.06 -5.93 5.06
N PRO A 143 5.10 -5.39 4.29
CA PRO A 143 3.72 -5.90 4.30
C PRO A 143 3.64 -7.38 3.93
N SER A 144 2.63 -8.11 4.41
CA SER A 144 2.43 -9.49 3.94
C SER A 144 2.01 -9.51 2.47
N VAL A 145 1.21 -8.51 2.09
CA VAL A 145 0.77 -8.25 0.72
C VAL A 145 0.82 -6.75 0.43
N LEU A 146 1.47 -6.37 -0.66
CA LEU A 146 1.40 -5.04 -1.27
C LEU A 146 0.67 -5.16 -2.62
N LEU A 147 -0.54 -4.62 -2.69
CA LEU A 147 -1.34 -4.56 -3.90
C LEU A 147 -1.33 -3.12 -4.44
N ASN A 148 -0.67 -2.92 -5.58
CA ASN A 148 -0.61 -1.62 -6.26
C ASN A 148 -1.64 -1.60 -7.39
N ILE A 149 -2.66 -0.74 -7.30
CA ILE A 149 -3.63 -0.47 -8.36
C ILE A 149 -3.35 0.92 -8.91
N VAL A 150 -2.73 0.99 -10.09
CA VAL A 150 -2.30 2.25 -10.70
C VAL A 150 -3.02 2.47 -12.03
N ILE A 151 -3.88 3.47 -12.07
CA ILE A 151 -4.69 3.84 -13.24
C ILE A 151 -4.20 5.20 -13.75
N ALA A 152 -3.18 5.14 -14.60
CA ALA A 152 -2.49 6.31 -15.12
C ALA A 152 -1.84 5.99 -16.46
N CYS A 153 -1.57 6.99 -17.30
CA CYS A 153 -0.76 6.81 -18.51
C CYS A 153 0.70 6.51 -18.14
N ASN A 154 1.39 5.81 -19.02
CA ASN A 154 2.78 5.42 -18.85
C ASN A 154 3.55 5.61 -20.17
N ALA A 155 3.22 6.67 -20.89
CA ALA A 155 3.87 7.07 -22.13
C ALA A 155 4.87 8.20 -21.89
N THR A 156 5.93 8.25 -22.70
CA THR A 156 6.95 9.30 -22.59
C THR A 156 6.37 10.69 -22.85
N GLN A 157 6.45 11.58 -21.86
CA GLN A 157 6.03 12.97 -22.02
C GLN A 157 7.14 13.78 -22.68
N GLN A 158 6.82 14.38 -23.83
CA GLN A 158 7.75 15.25 -24.56
C GLN A 158 7.56 16.73 -24.23
N ASN A 159 6.33 17.17 -23.94
CA ASN A 159 6.02 18.56 -23.68
C ASN A 159 5.54 18.78 -22.23
N TYR A 160 6.37 19.44 -21.41
CA TYR A 160 6.10 19.70 -20.01
C TYR A 160 5.26 20.98 -19.75
N GLN A 161 4.82 21.67 -20.81
CA GLN A 161 3.97 22.85 -20.70
C GLN A 161 2.47 22.51 -20.57
N VAL A 162 2.09 21.27 -20.92
CA VAL A 162 0.73 20.76 -20.81
C VAL A 162 0.69 19.59 -19.83
N PRO A 163 -0.41 19.37 -19.09
CA PRO A 163 -0.55 18.17 -18.27
C PRO A 163 -0.40 16.88 -19.10
N PRO A 164 0.02 15.77 -18.49
CA PRO A 164 0.11 14.47 -19.16
C PRO A 164 -1.22 14.04 -19.79
N GLY A 165 -1.15 13.14 -20.78
CA GLY A 165 -2.25 12.74 -21.67
C GLY A 165 -3.65 12.72 -21.05
N GLN A 166 -4.64 13.21 -21.81
CA GLN A 166 -6.04 13.20 -21.39
C GLN A 166 -6.72 11.92 -21.85
N PRO A 167 -7.47 11.22 -20.97
CA PRO A 167 -8.26 10.08 -21.40
C PRO A 167 -9.31 10.54 -22.42
N GLN A 168 -9.50 9.74 -23.47
CA GLN A 168 -10.54 9.92 -24.47
C GLN A 168 -11.78 9.12 -24.07
N ASP A 169 -13.00 9.62 -24.35
CA ASP A 169 -14.24 8.87 -24.16
C ASP A 169 -14.60 8.14 -25.46
N SER A 170 -14.78 6.82 -25.39
CA SER A 170 -15.26 6.02 -26.52
C SER A 170 -16.53 5.22 -26.18
N GLY A 171 -17.29 5.65 -25.16
CA GLY A 171 -18.56 5.05 -24.76
C GLY A 171 -18.46 4.04 -23.60
N PRO A 172 -19.64 3.60 -23.10
CA PRO A 172 -19.76 2.88 -21.83
C PRO A 172 -19.01 1.54 -21.87
N THR A 173 -18.36 1.21 -20.77
CA THR A 173 -17.77 -0.11 -20.54
C THR A 173 -18.92 -1.09 -20.27
N GLN A 174 -19.20 -2.01 -21.20
CA GLN A 174 -20.26 -3.02 -20.99
C GLN A 174 -20.01 -3.79 -19.70
N ASN A 175 -20.99 -3.75 -18.79
CA ASN A 175 -20.92 -4.45 -17.52
C ASN A 175 -21.28 -5.93 -17.68
N ARG A 176 -20.42 -6.83 -17.21
CA ARG A 176 -20.74 -8.25 -17.05
C ARG A 176 -21.06 -8.51 -15.58
N LEU A 177 -22.21 -9.11 -15.31
CA LEU A 177 -22.59 -9.53 -13.96
C LEU A 177 -22.03 -10.92 -13.71
N ALA A 178 -21.18 -11.08 -12.68
CA ALA A 178 -20.77 -12.40 -12.23
C ALA A 178 -21.96 -13.14 -11.59
N ALA A 179 -22.14 -14.42 -11.95
CA ALA A 179 -23.25 -15.25 -11.50
C ALA A 179 -22.71 -16.50 -10.80
N ARG A 180 -22.75 -16.54 -9.44
CA ARG A 180 -22.89 -17.75 -8.58
C ARG A 180 -22.62 -17.47 -7.08
N PRO A 181 -22.99 -18.40 -6.17
CA PRO A 181 -22.78 -18.24 -4.73
C PRO A 181 -21.30 -18.22 -4.37
N ARG A 182 -20.97 -17.41 -3.35
CA ARG A 182 -19.62 -16.96 -3.00
C ARG A 182 -19.01 -17.88 -1.93
N SER A 183 -17.83 -18.44 -2.18
CA SER A 183 -17.00 -19.10 -1.14
C SER A 183 -15.89 -18.15 -0.71
N SER A 184 -15.56 -18.01 0.58
CA SER A 184 -14.51 -17.08 1.06
C SER A 184 -13.07 -17.57 0.79
N ARG A 185 -12.91 -18.86 0.50
CA ARG A 185 -11.63 -19.59 0.41
C ARG A 185 -10.57 -19.00 -0.54
N PRO A 186 -10.92 -18.39 -1.70
CA PRO A 186 -9.92 -17.80 -2.58
C PRO A 186 -9.07 -16.69 -1.93
N TYR A 187 -9.67 -15.81 -1.12
CA TYR A 187 -8.91 -14.75 -0.47
C TYR A 187 -7.97 -15.26 0.61
N GLU A 188 -8.37 -16.29 1.36
CA GLU A 188 -7.50 -16.93 2.35
C GLU A 188 -6.18 -17.39 1.72
N VAL A 189 -6.22 -17.89 0.47
CA VAL A 189 -5.03 -18.32 -0.27
C VAL A 189 -4.25 -17.13 -0.84
N LEU A 190 -4.93 -16.23 -1.54
CA LEU A 190 -4.29 -15.08 -2.21
C LEU A 190 -3.58 -14.16 -1.22
N PHE A 191 -4.24 -13.89 -0.09
CA PHE A 191 -3.75 -13.04 0.99
C PHE A 191 -3.16 -13.85 2.16
N ALA A 192 -2.87 -15.14 1.96
CA ALA A 192 -2.20 -15.95 2.96
C ALA A 192 -0.88 -15.28 3.38
N ASP A 193 -0.67 -15.13 4.67
CA ASP A 193 0.55 -14.57 5.20
C ASP A 193 1.71 -15.59 5.07
N GLN A 194 2.85 -15.12 4.58
CA GLN A 194 4.09 -15.89 4.47
C GLN A 194 5.20 -15.16 5.23
N PRO A 195 5.47 -15.52 6.51
CA PRO A 195 6.42 -14.79 7.33
C PRO A 195 7.79 -14.67 6.64
N GLY A 196 8.35 -13.46 6.65
CA GLY A 196 9.63 -13.17 6.00
C GLY A 196 9.53 -12.90 4.49
N TYR A 197 8.33 -12.91 3.91
CA TYR A 197 8.12 -12.58 2.51
C TYR A 197 6.97 -11.58 2.33
N THR A 198 7.16 -10.65 1.39
CA THR A 198 6.11 -9.77 0.89
C THR A 198 5.67 -10.23 -0.48
N LYS A 199 4.37 -10.50 -0.64
CA LYS A 199 3.74 -10.67 -1.95
C LYS A 199 3.45 -9.29 -2.54
N VAL A 200 4.05 -8.97 -3.69
CA VAL A 200 3.79 -7.73 -4.42
C VAL A 200 2.99 -8.05 -5.67
N VAL A 201 1.86 -7.37 -5.82
CA VAL A 201 0.97 -7.47 -6.97
C VAL A 201 0.84 -6.09 -7.59
N ASP A 202 1.38 -5.92 -8.79
CA ASP A 202 1.26 -4.68 -9.55
C ASP A 202 0.14 -4.84 -10.57
N LEU A 203 -0.96 -4.09 -10.39
CA LEU A 203 -2.09 -3.97 -11.29
C LEU A 203 -2.06 -2.56 -11.92
N VAL A 204 -1.46 -2.43 -13.09
CA VAL A 204 -1.22 -1.13 -13.74
C VAL A 204 -1.96 -1.05 -15.07
N SER A 205 -2.71 0.02 -15.27
CA SER A 205 -3.56 0.19 -16.45
C SER A 205 -2.80 0.42 -17.76
N SER A 206 -1.53 0.81 -17.68
CA SER A 206 -0.67 1.01 -18.83
C SER A 206 0.79 0.55 -18.59
N ASP A 207 1.27 -0.32 -19.47
CA ASP A 207 2.65 -0.76 -19.61
C ASP A 207 3.49 0.35 -20.25
N ARG A 208 4.81 0.14 -20.32
CA ARG A 208 5.74 1.13 -20.84
C ARG A 208 5.39 1.57 -22.25
N GLU A 209 5.31 2.87 -22.45
CA GLU A 209 4.94 3.53 -23.72
C GLU A 209 3.48 3.38 -24.14
N TYR A 210 2.59 3.01 -23.21
CA TYR A 210 1.15 2.95 -23.45
C TYR A 210 0.37 3.98 -22.64
N GLU A 211 -0.84 4.25 -23.11
CA GLU A 211 -1.78 5.17 -22.46
C GLU A 211 -2.80 4.39 -21.62
N THR A 212 -3.45 5.09 -20.69
CA THR A 212 -4.62 4.57 -19.99
C THR A 212 -5.89 5.11 -20.60
N PHE A 213 -6.92 4.28 -20.61
CA PHE A 213 -8.28 4.70 -20.92
C PHE A 213 -9.10 4.81 -19.63
N MET A 214 -9.77 5.95 -19.45
CA MET A 214 -10.68 6.21 -18.33
C MET A 214 -12.08 6.48 -18.88
N SER A 215 -13.09 5.85 -18.27
CA SER A 215 -14.51 6.15 -18.50
C SER A 215 -15.17 6.52 -17.17
N ARG A 216 -16.45 6.89 -17.21
CA ARG A 216 -17.26 7.16 -16.01
C ARG A 216 -17.33 5.96 -15.05
N ASP A 217 -17.06 4.75 -15.54
CA ASP A 217 -17.08 3.51 -14.76
C ASP A 217 -15.67 3.06 -14.33
N GLY A 218 -14.68 3.95 -14.36
CA GLY A 218 -13.29 3.66 -13.99
C GLY A 218 -12.41 3.12 -15.13
N GLY A 219 -12.97 2.98 -16.34
CA GLY A 219 -12.23 2.52 -17.53
C GLY A 219 -12.19 1.01 -17.71
N ILE A 220 -11.66 0.58 -18.87
CA ILE A 220 -11.62 -0.83 -19.28
C ILE A 220 -10.82 -1.65 -18.26
N PHE A 221 -9.60 -1.19 -17.96
CA PHE A 221 -8.69 -1.89 -17.05
C PHE A 221 -9.29 -2.11 -15.66
N PHE A 222 -9.80 -1.06 -15.01
CA PHE A 222 -10.34 -1.20 -13.66
C PHE A 222 -11.59 -2.08 -13.63
N SER A 223 -12.43 -2.03 -14.67
CA SER A 223 -13.55 -2.95 -14.81
C SER A 223 -13.07 -4.42 -14.80
N GLU A 224 -12.01 -4.75 -15.54
CA GLU A 224 -11.46 -6.10 -15.57
C GLU A 224 -10.80 -6.51 -14.26
N VAL A 225 -10.20 -5.58 -13.50
CA VAL A 225 -9.72 -5.84 -12.14
C VAL A 225 -10.87 -6.26 -11.24
N ILE A 226 -11.97 -5.51 -11.26
CA ILE A 226 -13.15 -5.81 -10.45
C ILE A 226 -13.82 -7.11 -10.88
N TYR A 227 -13.92 -7.39 -12.19
CA TYR A 227 -14.45 -8.66 -12.66
C TYR A 227 -13.58 -9.84 -12.27
N ALA A 228 -12.25 -9.71 -12.35
CA ALA A 228 -11.35 -10.75 -11.89
C ALA A 228 -11.60 -11.08 -10.42
N PHE A 229 -11.72 -10.05 -9.56
CA PHE A 229 -12.04 -10.25 -8.14
C PHE A 229 -13.45 -10.78 -7.88
N GLU A 230 -14.41 -10.55 -8.77
CA GLU A 230 -15.72 -11.20 -8.69
C GLU A 230 -15.70 -12.65 -9.16
N GLU A 231 -14.89 -12.96 -10.17
CA GLU A 231 -14.78 -14.28 -10.77
C GLU A 231 -13.95 -15.26 -9.92
N ILE A 232 -13.05 -14.78 -9.04
CA ILE A 232 -12.24 -15.67 -8.18
C ILE A 232 -13.11 -16.62 -7.33
N PHE A 233 -14.36 -16.22 -7.06
CA PHE A 233 -15.32 -17.00 -6.29
C PHE A 233 -16.09 -18.02 -7.09
N ALA A 234 -16.14 -17.84 -8.41
CA ALA A 234 -16.91 -18.66 -9.32
C ALA A 234 -16.05 -19.71 -10.04
N ASP A 235 -14.73 -19.49 -10.12
CA ASP A 235 -13.84 -20.31 -10.94
C ASP A 235 -12.51 -20.62 -10.22
N GLU A 236 -12.26 -21.91 -10.01
CA GLU A 236 -11.06 -22.43 -9.34
C GLU A 236 -9.75 -22.12 -10.09
N ARG A 237 -9.83 -21.74 -11.38
CA ARG A 237 -8.68 -21.30 -12.17
C ARG A 237 -8.05 -20.01 -11.64
N PHE A 238 -8.78 -19.22 -10.85
CA PHE A 238 -8.31 -17.97 -10.23
C PHE A 238 -7.80 -18.16 -8.79
N SER A 239 -7.16 -19.29 -8.52
CA SER A 239 -6.63 -19.63 -7.20
C SER A 239 -5.27 -18.99 -6.87
N ASN A 240 -4.64 -18.28 -7.82
CA ASN A 240 -3.33 -17.66 -7.64
C ASN A 240 -3.18 -16.35 -8.42
N TRP A 241 -2.30 -15.47 -7.94
CA TRP A 241 -2.04 -14.16 -8.53
C TRP A 241 -1.58 -14.18 -10.00
N PRO A 242 -0.69 -15.09 -10.45
CA PRO A 242 -0.35 -15.20 -11.87
C PRO A 242 -1.56 -15.44 -12.79
N ALA A 243 -2.49 -16.32 -12.40
CA ALA A 243 -3.69 -16.59 -13.17
C ALA A 243 -4.62 -15.35 -13.24
N ILE A 244 -4.81 -14.67 -12.11
CA ILE A 244 -5.58 -13.42 -12.03
C ILE A 244 -4.94 -12.35 -12.92
N CYS A 245 -3.61 -12.19 -12.86
CA CYS A 245 -2.90 -11.21 -13.68
C CYS A 245 -3.03 -11.48 -15.18
N ASN A 246 -2.87 -12.74 -15.59
CA ASN A 246 -3.04 -13.12 -16.99
C ASN A 246 -4.46 -12.84 -17.48
N TYR A 247 -5.47 -13.09 -16.64
CA TYR A 247 -6.85 -12.81 -16.98
C TYR A 247 -7.11 -11.32 -17.17
N ILE A 248 -6.74 -10.49 -16.19
CA ILE A 248 -6.90 -9.02 -16.25
C ILE A 248 -6.21 -8.48 -17.51
N SER A 249 -4.97 -8.92 -17.76
CA SER A 249 -4.19 -8.50 -18.92
C SER A 249 -4.87 -8.86 -20.24
N ASN A 250 -5.26 -10.13 -20.40
CA ASN A 250 -5.89 -10.63 -21.61
C ASN A 250 -7.24 -9.98 -21.90
N GLN A 251 -8.12 -9.85 -20.89
CA GLN A 251 -9.43 -9.23 -21.07
C GLN A 251 -9.31 -7.74 -21.39
N THR A 252 -8.43 -7.02 -20.69
CA THR A 252 -8.18 -5.60 -20.98
C THR A 252 -7.67 -5.42 -22.40
N LEU A 253 -6.70 -6.23 -22.84
CA LEU A 253 -6.18 -6.21 -24.22
C LEU A 253 -7.26 -6.51 -25.24
N GLN A 254 -8.09 -7.52 -25.01
CA GLN A 254 -9.18 -7.88 -25.91
C GLN A 254 -10.18 -6.73 -26.11
N ARG A 255 -10.60 -6.09 -25.01
CA ARG A 255 -11.55 -4.96 -25.05
C ARG A 255 -10.91 -3.72 -25.67
N THR A 256 -9.65 -3.48 -25.37
CA THR A 256 -8.88 -2.38 -25.94
C THR A 256 -8.73 -2.52 -27.45
N ASN A 257 -8.34 -3.71 -27.93
CA ASN A 257 -8.18 -3.99 -29.36
C ASN A 257 -9.50 -3.84 -30.13
N THR A 258 -10.61 -4.31 -29.54
CA THR A 258 -11.95 -4.12 -30.10
C THR A 258 -12.29 -2.64 -30.32
N ARG A 259 -11.80 -1.77 -29.43
CA ARG A 259 -12.01 -0.31 -29.49
C ARG A 259 -10.90 0.46 -30.20
N LYS A 260 -9.85 -0.21 -30.66
CA LYS A 260 -8.66 0.38 -31.29
C LYS A 260 -7.99 1.47 -30.42
N LEU A 261 -7.97 1.26 -29.12
CA LEU A 261 -7.36 2.18 -28.17
C LEU A 261 -5.89 1.81 -27.90
N PRO A 262 -5.00 2.77 -27.60
CA PRO A 262 -3.58 2.50 -27.34
C PRO A 262 -3.31 2.12 -25.86
N GLN A 263 -4.10 1.20 -25.29
CA GLN A 263 -3.92 0.70 -23.93
C GLN A 263 -3.29 -0.70 -23.91
N LYS A 264 -2.33 -0.92 -23.01
CA LYS A 264 -1.79 -2.25 -22.74
C LYS A 264 -1.54 -2.31 -21.24
N PRO A 265 -2.24 -3.15 -20.47
CA PRO A 265 -2.01 -3.21 -19.02
C PRO A 265 -0.67 -3.88 -18.71
N TYR A 266 -0.13 -3.56 -17.54
CA TYR A 266 0.96 -4.29 -16.92
C TYR A 266 0.43 -4.96 -15.65
N CYS A 267 0.54 -6.29 -15.58
CA CYS A 267 0.19 -7.05 -14.39
C CYS A 267 1.34 -7.97 -14.02
N ALA A 268 1.83 -7.85 -12.78
CA ALA A 268 2.91 -8.69 -12.30
C ALA A 268 2.67 -9.14 -10.87
N TYR A 269 3.11 -10.37 -10.59
CA TYR A 269 3.19 -10.92 -9.25
C TYR A 269 4.65 -11.23 -8.95
N SER A 270 5.13 -10.78 -7.80
CA SER A 270 6.49 -11.02 -7.33
C SER A 270 6.48 -11.29 -5.84
N VAL A 271 7.46 -12.06 -5.38
CA VAL A 271 7.66 -12.34 -3.95
C VAL A 271 9.02 -11.81 -3.56
N PHE A 272 9.04 -10.91 -2.59
CA PHE A 272 10.26 -10.32 -2.07
C PHE A 272 10.54 -10.88 -0.69
N ALA A 273 11.80 -11.21 -0.41
CA ALA A 273 12.20 -11.46 0.97
C ALA A 273 12.14 -10.14 1.75
N ALA A 274 11.65 -10.19 2.99
CA ALA A 274 11.65 -9.06 3.91
C ALA A 274 13.05 -8.44 3.94
N ILE A 275 13.13 -7.13 3.70
CA ILE A 275 14.38 -6.40 3.84
C ILE A 275 14.70 -6.40 5.33
N ALA A 276 15.57 -7.31 5.75
CA ALA A 276 16.08 -7.34 7.10
C ALA A 276 16.93 -6.09 7.30
N GLU A 277 16.34 -5.00 7.80
CA GLU A 277 17.07 -3.85 8.34
C GLU A 277 17.69 -4.18 9.71
N ALA A 278 18.49 -5.22 9.70
CA ALA A 278 19.65 -5.46 10.53
C ALA A 278 20.31 -6.67 9.89
N PRO A 279 21.65 -6.72 9.77
CA PRO A 279 22.28 -8.01 9.58
C PRO A 279 21.76 -8.86 10.74
N LEU A 280 21.03 -9.93 10.41
CA LEU A 280 21.19 -11.15 11.17
C LEU A 280 22.69 -11.35 11.17
N VAL A 281 23.34 -10.88 12.24
CA VAL A 281 24.60 -11.43 12.67
C VAL A 281 24.23 -12.89 12.86
N THR A 282 24.42 -13.66 11.79
CA THR A 282 24.67 -15.08 11.89
C THR A 282 25.83 -15.13 12.85
N ALA A 283 25.50 -15.29 14.13
CA ALA A 283 26.38 -15.76 15.17
C ALA A 283 26.73 -17.20 14.76
N SER A 284 27.50 -17.31 13.68
CA SER A 284 28.35 -18.44 13.45
C SER A 284 29.29 -18.40 14.64
N ARG A 285 29.00 -19.29 15.58
CA ARG A 285 29.61 -19.49 16.90
C ARG A 285 29.13 -18.48 17.94
N LEU A 286 28.39 -18.99 18.92
CA LEU A 286 28.78 -19.08 20.34
C LEU A 286 27.53 -19.55 21.12
N THR A 287 27.50 -20.80 21.57
CA THR A 287 27.69 -21.10 23.00
C THR A 287 26.99 -20.08 23.93
N SER A 288 25.82 -20.48 24.43
CA SER A 288 25.35 -20.24 25.81
C SER A 288 25.47 -18.83 26.44
N SER A 289 25.33 -17.72 25.70
CA SER A 289 25.33 -16.36 26.29
C SER A 289 24.27 -15.40 25.73
N GLN A 290 23.03 -15.88 25.59
CA GLN A 290 21.91 -15.09 25.02
C GLN A 290 21.40 -13.85 25.81
N PRO A 291 21.61 -13.63 27.12
CA PRO A 291 21.08 -12.43 27.78
C PRO A 291 21.93 -11.16 27.61
N LEU A 292 23.20 -11.27 27.23
CA LEU A 292 24.13 -10.13 27.13
C LEU A 292 23.98 -9.35 25.81
N GLY A 293 23.74 -10.05 24.69
CA GLY A 293 23.56 -9.43 23.38
C GLY A 293 22.31 -8.54 23.29
N CYS A 294 21.17 -9.04 23.78
CA CYS A 294 19.91 -8.28 23.81
C CYS A 294 19.98 -7.03 24.70
N ARG A 295 20.68 -7.11 25.84
CA ARG A 295 20.91 -5.93 26.71
C ARG A 295 21.77 -4.88 26.04
N MET A 296 22.79 -5.30 25.27
CA MET A 296 23.65 -4.39 24.51
C MET A 296 22.88 -3.72 23.37
N ALA A 297 22.10 -4.48 22.61
CA ALA A 297 21.26 -3.96 21.53
C ALA A 297 20.23 -2.93 22.04
N ALA A 298 19.52 -3.25 23.14
CA ALA A 298 18.58 -2.32 23.77
C ALA A 298 19.26 -1.04 24.31
N ARG A 299 20.51 -1.14 24.79
CA ARG A 299 21.30 0.03 25.21
C ARG A 299 21.73 0.88 24.03
N ALA A 300 22.14 0.28 22.92
CA ALA A 300 22.49 0.97 21.68
C ALA A 300 21.28 1.72 21.12
N LEU A 301 20.14 1.04 20.96
CA LEU A 301 18.89 1.64 20.49
C LEU A 301 18.48 2.86 21.33
N ARG A 302 18.50 2.75 22.67
CA ARG A 302 18.19 3.88 23.55
C ARG A 302 19.19 5.04 23.42
N LYS A 303 20.46 4.75 23.11
CA LYS A 303 21.47 5.79 22.90
C LYS A 303 21.17 6.56 21.62
N ASP A 304 20.77 5.87 20.56
CA ASP A 304 20.46 6.47 19.26
C ASP A 304 19.17 7.29 19.33
N GLN A 305 18.13 6.75 19.97
CA GLN A 305 16.88 7.48 20.27
C GLN A 305 17.13 8.79 21.03
N ARG A 306 18.04 8.77 22.03
CA ARG A 306 18.44 9.99 22.74
C ARG A 306 19.18 10.98 21.84
N MET A 307 19.97 10.50 20.90
CA MET A 307 20.69 11.33 19.94
C MET A 307 19.72 12.01 18.98
N GLU A 308 18.76 11.29 18.43
CA GLU A 308 17.70 11.82 17.56
C GLU A 308 16.87 12.88 18.27
N LEU A 309 16.41 12.63 19.50
CA LEU A 309 15.70 13.63 20.30
C LEU A 309 16.55 14.88 20.57
N LYS A 310 17.87 14.71 20.72
CA LYS A 310 18.80 15.84 20.91
C LYS A 310 18.94 16.66 19.62
N ILE A 311 19.01 16.00 18.46
CA ILE A 311 19.03 16.64 17.14
C ILE A 311 17.73 17.40 16.90
N LEU A 312 16.58 16.76 17.15
CA LEU A 312 15.25 17.37 17.02
C LEU A 312 15.14 18.64 17.87
N ARG A 313 15.53 18.58 19.14
CA ARG A 313 15.53 19.75 20.04
C ARG A 313 16.49 20.86 19.59
N ARG A 314 17.57 20.53 18.88
CA ARG A 314 18.47 21.54 18.30
C ARG A 314 17.82 22.21 17.09
N ARG A 315 17.15 21.43 16.23
CA ARG A 315 16.36 21.95 15.11
C ARG A 315 15.25 22.88 15.59
N HIS A 316 14.43 22.43 16.55
CA HIS A 316 13.36 23.24 17.15
C HIS A 316 13.87 24.58 17.69
N ARG A 317 15.01 24.58 18.39
CA ARG A 317 15.62 25.83 18.89
C ARG A 317 16.02 26.79 17.77
N ARG A 318 16.53 26.29 16.65
CA ARG A 318 16.89 27.13 15.49
C ARG A 318 15.64 27.72 14.83
N GLU A 319 14.60 26.91 14.65
CA GLU A 319 13.31 27.35 14.11
C GLU A 319 12.63 28.39 15.00
N SER A 320 12.56 28.15 16.31
CA SER A 320 11.99 29.11 17.26
C SER A 320 12.77 30.43 17.30
N ALA A 321 14.09 30.41 17.07
CA ALA A 321 14.90 31.61 16.98
C ALA A 321 14.63 32.41 15.70
N SER A 322 14.22 31.75 14.60
CA SER A 322 13.89 32.41 13.33
C SER A 322 12.49 33.06 13.30
N SER A 323 11.55 32.62 14.14
CA SER A 323 10.19 33.17 14.14
C SER A 323 10.12 34.57 14.77
N LYS A 324 9.62 35.53 13.97
CA LYS A 324 9.55 36.96 14.34
C LYS A 324 8.22 37.33 15.01
N ASN A 325 7.12 36.63 14.69
CA ASN A 325 5.78 36.96 15.21
C ASN A 325 5.33 36.02 16.35
N ARG A 326 4.56 36.55 17.31
CA ARG A 326 3.99 35.81 18.45
C ARG A 326 3.00 34.71 18.00
N ALA A 327 2.19 34.98 16.97
CA ALA A 327 1.26 33.98 16.42
C ALA A 327 1.99 32.80 15.77
N GLU A 328 3.02 33.11 14.99
CA GLU A 328 3.90 32.14 14.35
C GLU A 328 4.63 31.28 15.39
N ARG A 329 5.18 31.90 16.45
CA ARG A 329 5.80 31.15 17.56
C ARG A 329 4.83 30.19 18.25
N LYS A 330 3.55 30.55 18.37
CA LYS A 330 2.54 29.66 18.98
C LYS A 330 2.29 28.42 18.11
N LEU A 331 2.18 28.60 16.79
CA LEU A 331 2.03 27.51 15.82
C LEU A 331 3.27 26.61 15.78
N VAL A 332 4.46 27.20 15.74
CA VAL A 332 5.75 26.48 15.79
C VAL A 332 5.86 25.66 17.07
N ASN A 333 5.53 26.23 18.23
CA ASN A 333 5.56 25.50 19.50
C ASN A 333 4.54 24.35 19.55
N ALA A 334 3.35 24.52 18.96
CA ALA A 334 2.37 23.44 18.86
C ALA A 334 2.90 22.29 17.99
N ARG A 335 3.49 22.61 16.84
CA ARG A 335 4.16 21.65 15.96
C ARG A 335 5.31 20.92 16.67
N HIS A 336 6.17 21.64 17.39
CA HIS A 336 7.28 21.05 18.14
C HIS A 336 6.81 20.05 19.20
N ARG A 337 5.70 20.34 19.89
CA ARG A 337 5.07 19.42 20.85
C ARG A 337 4.56 18.15 20.16
N GLN A 338 3.88 18.32 19.03
CA GLN A 338 3.39 17.20 18.23
C GLN A 338 4.55 16.31 17.74
N GLU A 339 5.58 16.90 17.12
CA GLU A 339 6.77 16.18 16.66
C GLU A 339 7.50 15.45 17.79
N THR A 340 7.63 16.09 18.96
CA THR A 340 8.28 15.46 20.12
C THR A 340 7.45 14.30 20.66
N SER A 341 6.12 14.45 20.74
CA SER A 341 5.23 13.39 21.20
C SER A 341 5.25 12.20 20.24
N GLN A 342 5.25 12.46 18.94
CA GLN A 342 5.29 11.45 17.90
C GLN A 342 6.63 10.70 17.88
N MET A 343 7.76 11.41 17.95
CA MET A 343 9.08 10.77 18.02
C MET A 343 9.20 9.86 19.25
N LYS A 344 8.66 10.27 20.40
CA LYS A 344 8.61 9.41 21.60
C LYS A 344 7.77 8.16 21.39
N TYR A 345 6.65 8.26 20.67
CA TYR A 345 5.79 7.12 20.35
C TYR A 345 6.51 6.13 19.42
N VAL A 346 7.17 6.61 18.36
CA VAL A 346 7.99 5.78 17.46
C VAL A 346 9.13 5.10 18.22
N HIS A 347 9.83 5.85 19.08
CA HIS A 347 10.89 5.29 19.93
C HIS A 347 10.37 4.19 20.85
N LEU A 348 9.15 4.33 21.38
CA LEU A 348 8.51 3.31 22.18
C LEU A 348 8.21 2.05 21.36
N GLN A 349 7.63 2.19 20.17
CA GLN A 349 7.35 1.06 19.29
C GLN A 349 8.62 0.32 18.86
N ALA A 350 9.67 1.05 18.43
CA ALA A 350 10.95 0.47 18.07
C ALA A 350 11.58 -0.29 19.25
N TYR A 351 11.49 0.27 20.46
CA TYR A 351 11.94 -0.41 21.68
C TYR A 351 11.12 -1.67 21.97
N GLN A 352 9.80 -1.62 21.78
CA GLN A 352 8.91 -2.77 21.96
C GLN A 352 9.25 -3.89 20.97
N ARG A 353 9.45 -3.58 19.68
CA ARG A 353 9.88 -4.53 18.64
C ARG A 353 11.21 -5.21 19.02
N GLN A 354 12.23 -4.42 19.36
CA GLN A 354 13.55 -4.93 19.77
C GLN A 354 13.50 -5.77 21.06
N SER A 355 12.60 -5.44 21.98
CA SER A 355 12.42 -6.21 23.21
C SER A 355 11.61 -7.49 22.99
N GLY A 356 10.69 -7.47 22.02
CA GLY A 356 9.86 -8.62 21.62
C GLY A 356 10.68 -9.68 20.89
N SER A 357 11.60 -9.28 20.02
CA SER A 357 12.53 -10.18 19.31
C SER A 357 13.56 -10.86 20.23
N CYS A 358 13.61 -10.47 21.50
CA CYS A 358 14.53 -10.98 22.52
C CYS A 358 13.83 -11.85 23.58
N LYS A 359 12.53 -12.11 23.41
CA LYS A 359 11.75 -13.09 24.18
C LYS A 359 11.70 -14.39 23.40
#